data_AF-A0A2X1NI71-F1
#
_entry.id   AF-A0A2X1NI71-F1
#
_cell.length_a   1.000
_cell.length_b   1.000
_cell.length_c   1.000
_cell.angle_alpha   90.00
_cell.angle_beta   90.00
_cell.angle_gamma   90.00
#
_symmetry.space_group_name_H-M   'P 1'
#
loop_
_entity.id
_entity.type
_entity.pdbx_description
1 polymer ?
#
loop_
_entity_poly.entity_id
_entity_poly.type
_entity_poly.pdbx_seq_one_letter_code
_entity_poly.pdbx_strand_id
1 'polypeptide(L)'
;MTPMTLRGMYFYMADAATFTDCATGKRFMVANNAELERSYLAARGHSEKPVLLSVEGHFTLEGNPDTVRRLKYWHPIRQGNFTPTRIAVVWGSNPS
;
A
#
# COMPACT_ATOMS: atom_id res chain seq x y z
N MET A 1 2.17 12.38 -15.14
CA MET A 1 1.92 12.30 -13.69
C MET A 1 3.26 12.06 -13.01
N THR A 2 3.63 12.87 -12.02
CA THR A 2 4.91 12.76 -11.34
C THR A 2 4.83 11.65 -10.28
N PRO A 3 5.62 10.57 -10.37
CA PRO A 3 5.65 9.54 -9.35
C PRO A 3 6.22 10.12 -8.05
N MET A 4 5.56 9.83 -6.94
CA MET A 4 6.03 10.16 -5.59
C MET A 4 6.21 8.88 -4.79
N THR A 5 7.35 8.76 -4.12
CA THR A 5 7.58 7.67 -3.18
C THR A 5 6.82 7.98 -1.89
N LEU A 6 5.78 7.19 -1.62
CA LEU A 6 5.03 7.28 -0.37
C LEU A 6 5.34 6.09 0.52
N ARG A 7 5.47 6.38 1.81
CA ARG A 7 5.74 5.38 2.84
C ARG A 7 4.67 5.48 3.90
N GLY A 8 3.99 4.37 4.14
CA GLY A 8 2.78 4.37 4.94
C GLY A 8 2.35 2.98 5.34
N MET A 9 1.39 2.94 6.25
CA MET A 9 0.79 1.71 6.72
C MET A 9 -0.29 1.26 5.74
N TYR A 10 -0.07 0.14 5.08
CA TYR A 10 -1.05 -0.49 4.21
C TYR A 10 -1.86 -1.53 4.98
N PHE A 11 -3.18 -1.49 4.82
CA PHE A 11 -4.11 -2.41 5.45
C PHE A 11 -5.20 -2.80 4.47
N TYR A 12 -5.33 -4.11 4.25
CA TYR A 12 -6.36 -4.70 3.41
C TYR A 12 -7.27 -5.61 4.25
N MET A 13 -8.58 -5.34 4.19
CA MET A 13 -9.63 -6.09 4.89
C MET A 13 -10.96 -5.92 4.17
N ALA A 14 -11.75 -6.99 4.05
CA ALA A 14 -13.08 -6.99 3.42
C ALA A 14 -13.11 -6.33 2.03
N ASP A 15 -12.19 -6.72 1.15
CA ASP A 15 -12.06 -6.22 -0.23
C ASP A 15 -11.79 -4.71 -0.37
N ALA A 16 -11.34 -4.06 0.70
CA ALA A 16 -10.94 -2.66 0.70
C ALA A 16 -9.50 -2.49 1.21
N ALA A 17 -8.69 -1.80 0.41
CA ALA A 17 -7.32 -1.42 0.76
C ALA A 17 -7.26 0.03 1.23
N THR A 18 -6.55 0.27 2.32
CA THR A 18 -6.28 1.60 2.85
C THR A 18 -4.80 1.82 3.09
N PHE A 19 -4.35 3.04 2.85
CA PHE A 19 -2.97 3.46 3.04
C PHE A 19 -2.93 4.69 3.93
N THR A 20 -2.30 4.58 5.09
CA THR A 20 -2.07 5.70 6.00
C THR A 20 -0.65 6.20 5.82
N ASP A 21 -0.50 7.38 5.23
CA ASP A 21 0.80 8.00 5.01
C ASP A 21 1.49 8.33 6.34
N CYS A 22 2.74 7.90 6.51
CA CYS A 22 3.50 8.14 7.74
C CYS A 22 3.89 9.61 7.91
N ALA A 23 4.06 10.37 6.82
CA ALA A 23 4.51 11.75 6.88
C ALA A 23 3.41 12.71 7.34
N THR A 24 2.19 12.51 6.85
CA THR A 24 1.04 13.39 7.13
C THR A 24 0.00 12.78 8.07
N GLY A 25 0.08 11.47 8.35
CA GLY A 25 -0.93 10.73 9.10
C GLY A 25 -2.27 10.56 8.37
N LYS A 26 -2.37 11.02 7.12
CA LYS A 26 -3.61 10.95 6.34
C LYS A 26 -3.84 9.54 5.80
N ARG A 27 -5.08 9.08 5.93
CA ARG A 27 -5.54 7.80 5.38
C ARG A 27 -6.23 8.00 4.04
N PHE A 28 -5.84 7.20 3.06
CA PHE A 28 -6.35 7.20 1.70
C PHE A 28 -6.88 5.82 1.33
N MET A 29 -7.85 5.77 0.43
CA MET A 29 -8.23 4.53 -0.24
C MET A 29 -7.20 4.22 -1.32
N VAL A 30 -6.78 2.97 -1.39
CA VAL A 30 -5.89 2.49 -2.45
C VAL A 30 -6.77 1.86 -3.52
N ALA A 31 -6.49 2.17 -4.79
CA ALA A 31 -7.15 1.48 -5.89
C ALA A 31 -6.92 -0.04 -5.79
N ASN A 32 -7.92 -0.83 -6.21
CA ASN A 32 -7.83 -2.29 -6.18
C ASN A 32 -6.60 -2.76 -6.98
N ASN A 33 -5.75 -3.56 -6.33
CA ASN A 33 -4.54 -4.08 -6.93
C ASN A 33 -4.20 -5.44 -6.31
N ALA A 34 -4.58 -6.51 -7.03
CA ALA A 34 -4.39 -7.89 -6.61
C ALA A 34 -2.94 -8.26 -6.27
N GLU A 35 -1.95 -7.60 -6.87
CA GLU A 35 -0.54 -7.86 -6.57
C GLU A 35 -0.12 -7.32 -5.20
N LEU A 36 -0.49 -6.07 -4.90
CA LEU A 36 -0.25 -5.48 -3.59
C LEU A 36 -0.99 -6.22 -2.47
N GLU A 37 -2.21 -6.68 -2.76
CA GLU A 37 -2.98 -7.50 -1.83
C GLU A 37 -2.25 -8.81 -1.52
N ARG A 38 -1.78 -9.53 -2.54
CA ARG A 38 -0.99 -10.77 -2.34
C ARG A 38 0.29 -10.51 -1.55
N SER A 39 1.04 -9.46 -1.89
CA SER A 39 2.27 -9.09 -1.16
C SER A 39 1.98 -8.70 0.29
N TYR A 40 0.88 -8.00 0.56
CA TYR A 40 0.42 -7.69 1.91
C TYR A 40 0.05 -8.96 2.70
N LEU A 41 -0.72 -9.88 2.09
CA LEU A 41 -1.09 -11.15 2.72
C LEU A 41 0.14 -11.99 3.08
N ALA A 42 1.18 -11.97 2.24
CA ALA A 42 2.45 -12.62 2.53
C ALA A 42 3.23 -11.92 3.66
N ALA A 43 3.20 -10.58 3.71
CA ALA A 43 3.96 -9.79 4.68
C ALA A 43 3.31 -9.69 6.07
N ARG A 44 1.97 -9.72 6.16
CA ARG A 44 1.21 -9.59 7.43
C ARG A 44 1.32 -10.84 8.33
N GLY A 45 1.71 -11.99 7.75
CA GLY A 45 1.71 -13.27 8.44
C GLY A 45 0.30 -13.66 8.92
N HIS A 46 0.18 -14.17 10.14
CA HIS A 46 -1.10 -14.60 10.73
C HIS A 46 -1.85 -13.49 11.47
N SER A 47 -1.36 -12.25 11.43
CA SER A 47 -1.98 -11.13 12.15
C SER A 47 -2.65 -10.17 11.17
N GLU A 48 -3.88 -9.79 11.47
CA GLU A 48 -4.59 -8.72 10.76
C GLU A 48 -4.10 -7.35 11.23
N LYS A 49 -2.84 -7.03 10.90
CA LYS A 49 -2.20 -5.78 11.28
C LYS A 49 -1.75 -5.01 10.04
N PRO A 50 -1.82 -3.67 10.08
CA PRO A 50 -1.23 -2.85 9.02
C PRO A 50 0.26 -3.13 8.87
N VAL A 51 0.71 -3.24 7.62
CA VAL A 51 2.12 -3.48 7.27
C VAL A 51 2.70 -2.23 6.62
N LEU A 52 3.93 -1.90 6.97
CA LEU A 52 4.62 -0.75 6.39
C LEU A 52 4.94 -1.04 4.91
N LEU A 53 4.41 -0.20 4.03
CA LEU A 53 4.58 -0.25 2.58
C LEU A 53 5.31 1.00 2.13
N SER A 54 6.36 0.81 1.32
CA SER A 54 6.99 1.88 0.56
C SER A 54 6.72 1.64 -0.92
N VAL A 55 5.93 2.51 -1.54
CA VAL A 55 5.53 2.36 -2.94
C VAL A 55 5.57 3.69 -3.67
N GLU A 56 6.05 3.66 -4.91
CA GLU A 56 5.91 4.79 -5.81
C GLU A 56 4.51 4.79 -6.41
N GLY A 57 3.87 5.95 -6.43
CA GLY A 57 2.58 6.10 -7.06
C GLY A 57 2.26 7.54 -7.43
N HIS A 58 1.03 7.78 -7.82
CA HIS A 58 0.50 9.13 -7.98
C HIS A 58 -0.91 9.21 -7.39
N PHE A 59 -1.30 10.41 -6.99
CA PHE A 59 -2.67 10.65 -6.58
C PHE A 59 -3.52 11.03 -7.77
N THR A 60 -4.68 10.42 -7.89
CA THR A 60 -5.73 10.80 -8.83
C THR A 60 -6.92 11.34 -8.05
N LEU A 61 -7.73 12.16 -8.71
CA LEU A 61 -9.02 12.59 -8.22
C LEU A 61 -10.06 11.80 -9.01
N GLU A 62 -10.60 10.74 -8.41
CA GLU A 62 -11.67 9.98 -9.04
C GLU A 62 -13.03 10.51 -8.58
N GLY A 63 -14.00 10.48 -9.48
CA GLY A 63 -15.38 10.82 -9.16
C GLY A 63 -16.01 9.68 -8.37
N ASN A 64 -16.55 9.98 -7.19
CA ASN A 64 -17.38 9.03 -6.48
C ASN A 64 -18.79 9.05 -7.11
N PRO A 65 -19.33 7.93 -7.63
CA PRO A 65 -20.69 7.91 -8.19
C PRO A 65 -21.77 8.26 -7.15
N ASP A 66 -21.49 8.05 -5.86
CA ASP A 66 -22.42 8.33 -4.76
C ASP A 66 -22.34 9.76 -4.23
N THR A 67 -21.28 10.52 -4.56
CA THR A 67 -21.14 11.91 -4.08
C THR A 67 -20.50 12.81 -5.14
N VAL A 68 -20.96 14.05 -5.24
CA VAL A 68 -20.36 15.10 -6.10
C VAL A 68 -18.91 15.45 -5.70
N ARG A 69 -18.35 14.78 -4.69
CA ARG A 69 -17.03 15.03 -4.12
C ARG A 69 -16.01 14.12 -4.82
N ARG A 70 -15.05 14.74 -5.52
CA ARG A 70 -13.88 14.01 -6.04
C ARG A 70 -13.07 13.48 -4.85
N LEU A 71 -12.94 12.16 -4.77
CA LEU A 71 -12.13 11.51 -3.76
C LEU A 71 -10.70 11.36 -4.29
N LYS A 72 -9.73 11.57 -3.41
CA LYS A 72 -8.33 11.44 -3.74
C LYS A 72 -7.92 9.98 -3.55
N TYR A 73 -7.69 9.27 -4.66
CA TYR A 73 -7.23 7.90 -4.66
C TYR A 73 -5.72 7.83 -4.84
N TRP A 74 -5.11 6.86 -4.18
CA TRP A 74 -3.71 6.55 -4.33
C TRP A 74 -3.52 5.42 -5.35
N HIS A 75 -2.81 5.71 -6.45
CA HIS A 75 -2.49 4.75 -7.50
C HIS A 75 -1.01 4.37 -7.46
N PRO A 76 -0.67 3.17 -7.00
CA PRO A 76 0.69 2.66 -7.06
C PRO A 76 1.11 2.38 -8.52
N ILE A 77 2.31 2.82 -8.91
CA ILE A 77 2.84 2.73 -10.29
C ILE A 77 3.78 1.52 -10.46
N ARG A 78 4.24 0.88 -9.37
CA ARG A 78 5.09 -0.33 -9.39
C ARG A 78 4.78 -1.27 -8.21
N GLN A 79 5.38 -2.47 -8.23
CA GLN A 79 5.47 -3.36 -7.06
C GLN A 79 5.99 -2.58 -5.86
N GLY A 80 5.13 -2.40 -4.85
CA GLY A 80 5.50 -1.76 -3.60
C GLY A 80 6.34 -2.70 -2.74
N ASN A 81 7.31 -2.16 -2.02
CA ASN A 81 8.12 -2.93 -1.09
C ASN A 81 7.45 -2.94 0.28
N PHE A 82 6.99 -4.11 0.72
CA PHE A 82 6.45 -4.31 2.06
C PHE A 82 7.58 -4.67 3.03
N THR A 83 7.71 -3.88 4.09
CA THR A 83 8.58 -4.18 5.23
C THR A 83 7.77 -4.97 6.27
N PRO A 84 8.01 -6.29 6.43
CA PRO A 84 7.29 -7.10 7.41
C PRO A 84 7.61 -6.64 8.84
N THR A 85 6.61 -6.69 9.72
CA THR A 85 6.71 -6.32 11.15
C THR A 85 7.60 -7.27 11.96
N ARG A 86 7.93 -8.43 11.40
CA ARG A 86 9.04 -9.27 11.84
C ARG A 86 10.13 -9.05 10.80
N ILE A 87 11.36 -8.73 11.21
CA ILE A 87 12.52 -8.75 10.32
C ILE A 87 12.56 -10.14 9.70
N ALA A 88 11.97 -10.30 8.51
CA ALA A 88 12.35 -11.35 7.61
C ALA A 88 13.75 -10.91 7.21
N VAL A 89 14.76 -11.53 7.84
CA VAL A 89 16.10 -11.57 7.27
C VAL A 89 15.86 -12.01 5.83
N VAL A 90 15.98 -11.06 4.90
CA VAL A 90 16.12 -11.38 3.49
C VAL A 90 17.32 -12.31 3.49
N TRP A 91 17.08 -13.60 3.29
CA TRP A 91 18.16 -14.56 3.11
C TRP A 91 19.02 -13.97 2.01
N GLY A 92 20.24 -13.57 2.38
CA GLY A 92 21.24 -13.11 1.45
C GLY A 92 21.32 -14.16 0.36
N SER A 93 21.11 -13.72 -0.87
CA SER A 93 21.53 -14.46 -2.04
C SER A 93 23.04 -14.68 -1.89
N ASN A 94 23.42 -15.87 -1.44
CA ASN A 94 24.80 -16.32 -1.41
C ASN A 94 25.05 -17.07 -2.73
N PRO A 95 25.79 -16.53 -3.70
CA PRO A 95 26.27 -17.32 -4.81
C PRO A 95 27.51 -18.09 -4.35
N SER A 96 27.39 -19.41 -4.26
CA SER A 96 28.52 -20.35 -4.24
C SER A 96 28.48 -21.16 -5.51
#